data_AF-A0A926AJC6-F1
#
_entry.id   AF-A0A926AJC6-F1
#
_cell.length_a   1.000
_cell.length_b   1.000
_cell.length_c   1.000
_cell.angle_alpha   90.00
_cell.angle_beta   90.00
_cell.angle_gamma   90.00
#
_symmetry.space_group_name_H-M   'P 1'
#
loop_
_entity.id
_entity.type
_entity.pdbx_description
1 polymer ?
#
loop_
_entity_poly.entity_id
_entity_poly.type
_entity_poly.pdbx_seq_one_letter_code
_entity_poly.pdbx_strand_id
1 'polypeptide(L)'
;MSIRTIAALLVVLALWIRGAFAEPAATQPSRIVMKLHTLNDPGSGNMESHTVLAPAGWTVQGGAWWPPQQCFNILPSQEIKIIAPDGRMVHVGPAIGASDYRPSQHAMMQLGAQRPAEGGVDRGYPIVHRPDSLDDWTTFIENKAFRTTFPTATNVRMEPVVVVPEFTELVQRQLAPIKQQQAQNNQMLGGHVRGSCDGAVLAAKCFYELDGKKYEHLLVFGVTYFLNESQVGQSILWTVEPSVSYRAEEGQLDANMPLLMSIANSARPTPKWAQMKADHSAKMNQIAAKGAADRSAIIANSHREIMKMIVDGDRNRQASNDRSAYNFIKTIREVEDFQGPNDSTPVQLPHHYQHVYSNGAGEYIMTNDSLYNPNTDPLVNNKSWDAMKPVGK
;
A
#
# COMPACT_ATOMS: atom_id res chain seq x y z
N MET A 1 16.80 1.25 6.12
CA MET A 1 15.71 0.47 6.73
C MET A 1 14.67 0.22 5.64
N SER A 2 14.33 -1.04 5.35
CA SER A 2 13.40 -1.37 4.26
C SER A 2 12.00 -0.83 4.57
N ILE A 3 11.25 -0.39 3.55
CA ILE A 3 9.82 0.00 3.59
C ILE A 3 8.91 -1.06 4.28
N ARG A 4 9.46 -2.22 4.62
CA ARG A 4 8.76 -3.47 4.94
C ARG A 4 8.72 -3.84 6.42
N THR A 5 9.40 -3.12 7.30
CA THR A 5 9.28 -3.34 8.76
C THR A 5 8.09 -2.61 9.39
N ILE A 6 7.27 -1.95 8.56
CA ILE A 6 6.24 -1.01 8.98
C ILE A 6 4.87 -1.68 9.26
N ALA A 7 4.62 -2.89 8.75
CA ALA A 7 3.29 -3.52 8.77
C ALA A 7 2.95 -4.35 10.02
N ALA A 8 3.62 -4.14 11.17
CA ALA A 8 3.53 -5.08 12.31
C ALA A 8 3.19 -4.45 13.68
N LEU A 9 2.58 -3.26 13.74
CA LEU A 9 2.37 -2.59 15.03
C LEU A 9 1.02 -1.89 15.13
N LEU A 10 -0.07 -2.62 15.42
CA LEU A 10 -1.28 -2.05 16.02
C LEU A 10 -2.03 -3.12 16.84
N VAL A 11 -1.97 -3.02 18.18
CA VAL A 11 -2.80 -3.77 19.13
C VAL A 11 -3.48 -2.77 20.07
N VAL A 12 -4.82 -2.87 20.06
CA VAL A 12 -5.84 -2.47 21.07
C VAL A 12 -5.86 -0.99 21.47
N LEU A 13 -6.95 -0.31 21.08
CA LEU A 13 -7.41 0.90 21.75
C LEU A 13 -8.65 0.58 22.58
N ALA A 14 -8.55 0.80 23.90
CA ALA A 14 -9.68 0.86 24.82
C ALA A 14 -9.97 2.33 25.15
N LEU A 15 -11.26 2.61 25.33
CA LEU A 15 -11.96 3.91 25.34
C LEU A 15 -11.55 4.90 26.42
N TRP A 16 -11.66 6.20 26.11
CA TRP A 16 -12.51 7.19 26.82
C TRP A 16 -12.79 8.37 25.87
N ILE A 17 -14.06 8.60 25.50
CA ILE A 17 -14.51 9.91 24.97
C ILE A 17 -15.52 10.45 25.98
N ARG A 18 -15.22 11.61 26.58
CA ARG A 18 -16.17 12.40 27.37
C ARG A 18 -16.47 13.68 26.61
N GLY A 19 -17.75 13.89 26.28
CA GLY A 19 -18.27 15.15 25.79
C GLY A 19 -19.77 15.23 26.08
N ALA A 20 -20.14 16.16 26.97
CA ALA A 20 -21.49 16.62 27.35
C ALA A 20 -22.67 15.64 27.17
N PHE A 21 -22.97 14.91 28.24
CA PHE A 21 -24.13 14.02 28.33
C PHE A 21 -25.44 14.82 28.46
N ALA A 22 -26.34 14.68 27.49
CA ALA A 22 -27.76 14.81 27.77
C ALA A 22 -28.25 13.50 28.42
N GLU A 23 -29.09 13.59 29.45
CA GLU A 23 -29.71 12.41 30.06
C GLU A 23 -30.57 11.68 29.01
N PRO A 24 -30.37 10.36 28.81
CA PRO A 24 -31.17 9.62 27.84
C PRO A 24 -32.53 9.23 28.43
N ALA A 25 -33.60 9.69 27.77
CA ALA A 25 -34.91 9.06 27.85
C ALA A 25 -34.93 7.79 27.00
N ALA A 26 -34.25 6.74 27.45
CA ALA A 26 -34.39 5.40 26.90
C ALA A 26 -34.33 4.38 28.04
N THR A 27 -35.42 3.64 28.24
CA THR A 27 -35.53 2.55 29.21
C THR A 27 -34.53 1.45 28.85
N GLN A 28 -33.35 1.47 29.48
CA GLN A 28 -32.40 0.37 29.38
C GLN A 28 -33.07 -0.90 29.93
N PRO A 29 -32.96 -2.06 29.24
CA PRO A 29 -33.52 -3.30 29.74
C PRO A 29 -32.88 -3.65 31.08
N SER A 30 -33.71 -4.11 32.04
CA SER A 30 -33.27 -4.44 33.41
C SER A 30 -32.22 -5.55 33.50
N ARG A 31 -31.98 -6.29 32.40
CA ARG A 31 -30.93 -7.29 32.26
C ARG A 31 -30.58 -7.52 30.79
N ILE A 32 -29.29 -7.48 30.46
CA ILE A 32 -28.76 -7.90 29.14
C ILE A 32 -27.97 -9.19 29.34
N VAL A 33 -28.30 -10.25 28.59
CA VAL A 33 -27.54 -11.51 28.60
C VAL A 33 -26.60 -11.50 27.39
N MET A 34 -25.30 -11.46 27.65
CA MET A 34 -24.26 -11.55 26.61
C MET A 34 -23.89 -13.01 26.37
N LYS A 35 -23.88 -13.44 25.11
CA LYS A 35 -23.40 -14.77 24.68
C LYS A 35 -22.06 -14.63 23.97
N LEU A 36 -21.17 -15.58 24.22
CA LEU A 36 -19.92 -15.71 23.47
C LEU A 36 -20.20 -16.38 22.12
N HIS A 37 -19.72 -15.77 21.05
CA HIS A 37 -19.75 -16.32 19.70
C HIS A 37 -18.32 -16.54 19.23
N THR A 38 -18.07 -17.72 18.64
CA THR A 38 -16.82 -18.04 17.95
C THR A 38 -17.04 -17.96 16.45
N LEU A 39 -16.20 -17.19 15.77
CA LEU A 39 -16.18 -16.98 14.33
C LEU A 39 -15.03 -17.80 13.73
N ASN A 40 -15.16 -18.16 12.46
CA ASN A 40 -14.18 -19.02 11.78
C ASN A 40 -13.44 -18.28 10.66
N ASP A 41 -12.37 -18.88 10.17
CA ASP A 41 -11.61 -18.47 9.00
C ASP A 41 -11.75 -19.53 7.89
N PRO A 42 -12.66 -19.34 6.93
CA PRO A 42 -12.81 -20.26 5.81
C PRO A 42 -11.55 -20.38 4.95
N GLY A 43 -10.71 -19.34 4.90
CA GLY A 43 -9.44 -19.33 4.16
C GLY A 43 -8.34 -20.16 4.79
N SER A 44 -8.49 -20.54 6.07
CA SER A 44 -7.52 -21.30 6.85
C SER A 44 -8.09 -22.63 7.37
N GLY A 45 -8.78 -23.37 6.52
CA GLY A 45 -9.35 -24.67 6.88
C GLY A 45 -10.46 -24.58 7.92
N ASN A 46 -11.22 -23.48 7.90
CA ASN A 46 -12.33 -23.19 8.82
C ASN A 46 -11.92 -23.19 10.31
N MET A 47 -10.68 -22.80 10.60
CA MET A 47 -10.21 -22.66 11.99
C MET A 47 -10.96 -21.54 12.72
N GLU A 48 -11.11 -21.66 14.04
CA GLU A 48 -11.65 -20.58 14.88
C GLU A 48 -10.74 -19.35 14.79
N SER A 49 -11.29 -18.23 14.36
CA SER A 49 -10.55 -17.00 14.04
C SER A 49 -10.67 -15.95 15.13
N HIS A 50 -11.90 -15.68 15.57
CA HIS A 50 -12.21 -14.62 16.52
C HIS A 50 -13.30 -15.05 17.49
N THR A 51 -13.33 -14.44 18.67
CA THR A 51 -14.43 -14.52 19.61
C THR A 51 -15.01 -13.14 19.84
N VAL A 52 -16.33 -13.04 20.02
CA VAL A 52 -17.02 -11.78 20.33
C VAL A 52 -18.22 -12.04 21.23
N LEU A 53 -18.53 -11.10 22.13
CA LEU A 53 -19.75 -11.11 22.93
C LEU A 53 -20.85 -10.34 22.20
N ALA A 54 -22.04 -10.93 22.12
CA ALA A 54 -23.24 -10.27 21.60
C ALA A 54 -24.45 -10.52 22.51
N PRO A 55 -25.40 -9.58 22.63
CA PRO A 55 -26.63 -9.84 23.35
C PRO A 55 -27.40 -11.02 22.77
N ALA A 56 -28.05 -11.80 23.62
CA ALA A 56 -28.88 -12.91 23.19
C ALA A 56 -29.95 -12.44 22.18
N GLY A 57 -30.06 -13.14 21.06
CA GLY A 57 -30.99 -12.82 19.96
C GLY A 57 -30.43 -11.87 18.90
N TRP A 58 -29.20 -11.36 19.06
CA TRP A 58 -28.52 -10.61 18.02
C TRP A 58 -27.81 -11.56 17.05
N THR A 59 -27.76 -11.17 15.77
CA THR A 59 -27.05 -11.91 14.72
C THR A 59 -25.58 -11.52 14.73
N VAL A 60 -24.70 -12.52 14.75
CA VAL A 60 -23.26 -12.35 14.66
C VAL A 60 -22.78 -13.03 13.38
N GLN A 61 -22.03 -12.30 12.55
CA GLN A 61 -21.57 -12.76 11.24
C GLN A 61 -20.19 -12.20 10.91
N GLY A 62 -19.47 -12.89 10.03
CA GLY A 62 -18.12 -12.54 9.62
C GLY A 62 -17.04 -13.39 10.29
N GLY A 63 -15.90 -12.81 10.63
CA GLY A 63 -14.74 -13.51 11.19
C GLY A 63 -13.44 -13.02 10.57
N ALA A 64 -12.60 -13.95 10.12
CA ALA A 64 -11.38 -13.59 9.41
C ALA A 64 -11.71 -12.98 8.04
N TRP A 65 -11.02 -11.90 7.72
CA TRP A 65 -11.08 -11.28 6.41
C TRP A 65 -9.73 -11.42 5.70
N TRP A 66 -9.79 -11.85 4.44
CA TRP A 66 -8.63 -11.97 3.57
C TRP A 66 -8.74 -10.98 2.42
N PRO A 67 -7.66 -10.23 2.12
CA PRO A 67 -7.62 -9.39 0.93
C PRO A 67 -7.62 -10.25 -0.34
N PRO A 68 -8.01 -9.70 -1.50
CA PRO A 68 -7.83 -10.39 -2.78
C PRO A 68 -6.39 -10.85 -2.98
N GLN A 69 -6.18 -12.00 -3.65
CA GLN A 69 -4.86 -12.65 -3.77
C GLN A 69 -3.76 -11.73 -4.32
N GLN A 70 -4.11 -10.84 -5.25
CA GLN A 70 -3.21 -9.83 -5.81
C GLN A 70 -2.69 -8.83 -4.78
N CYS A 71 -3.41 -8.62 -3.68
CA CYS A 71 -3.04 -7.74 -2.58
C CYS A 71 -2.25 -8.49 -1.48
N PHE A 72 -1.26 -9.29 -1.89
CA PHE A 72 -0.51 -10.21 -1.02
C PHE A 72 0.36 -9.55 0.07
N ASN A 73 0.52 -8.22 0.05
CA ASN A 73 1.21 -7.49 1.11
C ASN A 73 0.27 -6.91 2.18
N ILE A 74 -1.04 -7.13 2.04
CA ILE A 74 -2.01 -6.87 3.10
C ILE A 74 -2.15 -8.16 3.93
N LEU A 75 -2.00 -8.04 5.24
CA LEU A 75 -2.17 -9.16 6.16
C LEU A 75 -3.67 -9.47 6.36
N PRO A 76 -4.04 -10.74 6.61
CA PRO A 76 -5.40 -11.07 7.02
C PRO A 76 -5.79 -10.30 8.28
N SER A 77 -7.05 -9.90 8.35
CA SER A 77 -7.62 -9.14 9.46
C SER A 77 -9.01 -9.68 9.79
N GLN A 78 -9.95 -8.80 10.13
CA GLN A 78 -11.26 -9.18 10.64
C GLN A 78 -12.35 -8.37 9.94
N GLU A 79 -13.50 -8.98 9.71
CA GLU A 79 -14.71 -8.32 9.25
C GLU A 79 -15.84 -8.92 10.09
N ILE A 80 -16.34 -8.20 11.09
CA ILE A 80 -17.30 -8.74 12.05
C ILE A 80 -18.48 -7.79 12.17
N LYS A 81 -19.69 -8.28 11.92
CA LYS A 81 -20.94 -7.52 12.12
C LYS A 81 -21.81 -8.19 13.16
N ILE A 82 -22.26 -7.38 14.12
CA ILE A 82 -23.17 -7.77 15.20
C ILE A 82 -24.41 -6.91 15.06
N ILE A 83 -25.54 -7.53 14.72
CA ILE A 83 -26.77 -6.83 14.31
C ILE A 83 -27.93 -7.23 15.23
N ALA A 84 -28.56 -6.25 15.84
CA ALA A 84 -29.76 -6.42 16.64
C ALA A 84 -31.01 -6.60 15.76
N PRO A 85 -32.06 -7.26 16.26
CA PRO A 85 -33.35 -7.35 15.56
C PRO A 85 -33.99 -6.00 15.23
N ASP A 86 -33.71 -4.96 16.01
CA ASP A 86 -34.22 -3.60 15.78
C ASP A 86 -33.38 -2.79 14.79
N GLY A 87 -32.24 -3.32 14.36
CA GLY A 87 -31.33 -2.68 13.40
C GLY A 87 -30.13 -1.97 14.04
N ARG A 88 -29.99 -1.93 15.37
CA ARG A 88 -28.72 -1.54 15.99
C ARG A 88 -27.59 -2.42 15.47
N MET A 89 -26.41 -1.85 15.28
CA MET A 89 -25.27 -2.58 14.72
C MET A 89 -23.95 -2.14 15.35
N VAL A 90 -23.06 -3.12 15.52
CA VAL A 90 -21.63 -2.92 15.68
C VAL A 90 -20.94 -3.57 14.49
N HIS A 91 -20.03 -2.86 13.84
CA HIS A 91 -19.20 -3.39 12.77
C HIS A 91 -17.74 -3.14 13.09
N VAL A 92 -16.96 -4.22 13.19
CA VAL A 92 -15.51 -4.17 13.27
C VAL A 92 -14.99 -4.48 11.87
N GLY A 93 -14.51 -3.44 11.18
CA GLY A 93 -14.11 -3.51 9.78
C GLY A 93 -12.70 -4.07 9.57
N PRO A 94 -12.34 -4.34 8.31
CA PRO A 94 -11.04 -4.90 7.97
C PRO A 94 -9.97 -3.83 8.07
N ALA A 95 -8.77 -4.28 8.38
CA ALA A 95 -7.58 -3.47 8.18
C ALA A 95 -7.37 -3.27 6.68
N ILE A 96 -7.33 -2.00 6.25
CA ILE A 96 -7.06 -1.64 4.86
C ILE A 96 -5.62 -1.15 4.79
N GLY A 97 -4.87 -1.60 3.79
CA GLY A 97 -3.59 -1.01 3.40
C GLY A 97 -3.63 -0.66 1.92
N ALA A 98 -3.14 0.51 1.54
CA ALA A 98 -3.17 0.98 0.17
C ALA A 98 -1.91 1.76 -0.19
N SER A 99 -1.55 1.74 -1.46
CA SER A 99 -0.48 2.54 -2.01
C SER A 99 -1.04 3.76 -2.75
N ASP A 100 -0.25 4.82 -2.73
CA ASP A 100 -0.46 6.04 -3.52
C ASP A 100 0.91 6.55 -4.00
N TYR A 101 0.96 7.04 -5.23
CA TYR A 101 2.16 7.63 -5.81
C TYR A 101 1.84 8.99 -6.40
N ARG A 102 2.53 10.04 -5.93
CA ARG A 102 2.34 11.41 -6.39
C ARG A 102 3.61 11.84 -7.11
N PRO A 103 3.63 11.85 -8.45
CA PRO A 103 4.82 12.26 -9.19
C PRO A 103 5.17 13.72 -8.87
N SER A 104 6.46 14.03 -8.83
CA SER A 104 6.91 15.41 -8.74
C SER A 104 6.61 16.16 -10.04
N GLN A 105 6.55 17.48 -10.00
CA GLN A 105 6.38 18.29 -11.21
C GLN A 105 7.49 18.00 -12.24
N HIS A 106 8.73 17.78 -11.77
CA HIS A 106 9.83 17.38 -12.64
C HIS A 106 9.55 16.03 -13.33
N ALA A 107 9.10 15.02 -12.60
CA ALA A 107 8.77 13.72 -13.19
C ALA A 107 7.58 13.80 -14.16
N MET A 108 6.56 14.62 -13.86
CA MET A 108 5.44 14.83 -14.78
C MET A 108 5.90 15.49 -16.09
N MET A 109 6.70 16.55 -16.01
CA MET A 109 7.10 17.33 -17.19
C MET A 109 8.21 16.67 -18.02
N GLN A 110 9.20 16.05 -17.36
CA GLN A 110 10.40 15.52 -18.02
C GLN A 110 10.32 14.02 -18.31
N LEU A 111 9.59 13.27 -17.49
CA LEU A 111 9.47 11.81 -17.60
C LEU A 111 8.06 11.36 -18.00
N GLY A 112 7.12 12.28 -18.22
CA GLY A 112 5.73 11.95 -18.51
C GLY A 112 5.03 11.17 -17.40
N ALA A 113 5.55 11.21 -16.17
CA ALA A 113 5.04 10.41 -15.08
C ALA A 113 3.62 10.86 -14.70
N GLN A 114 2.72 9.89 -14.52
CA GLN A 114 1.35 10.14 -14.09
C GLN A 114 1.09 9.45 -12.75
N ARG A 115 0.17 10.01 -11.97
CA ARG A 115 -0.35 9.35 -10.77
C ARG A 115 -1.14 8.11 -11.21
N PRO A 116 -0.79 6.91 -10.74
CA PRO A 116 -1.49 5.69 -11.12
C PRO A 116 -2.99 5.77 -10.82
N ALA A 117 -3.80 5.20 -11.72
CA ALA A 117 -5.24 5.14 -11.54
C ALA A 117 -5.63 4.20 -10.38
N GLU A 118 -6.69 4.54 -9.67
CA GLU A 118 -7.22 3.70 -8.61
C GLU A 118 -7.82 2.39 -9.13
N GLY A 119 -7.92 1.39 -8.25
CA GLY A 119 -8.45 0.06 -8.59
C GLY A 119 -7.40 -0.91 -9.13
N GLY A 120 -6.22 -0.40 -9.49
CA GLY A 120 -5.03 -1.22 -9.78
C GLY A 120 -4.36 -1.77 -8.52
N VAL A 121 -3.26 -2.49 -8.72
CA VAL A 121 -2.41 -3.03 -7.65
C VAL A 121 -0.97 -2.63 -7.91
N ASP A 122 -0.31 -2.05 -6.92
CA ASP A 122 1.12 -1.76 -6.92
C ASP A 122 1.82 -2.58 -5.83
N ARG A 123 2.73 -3.46 -6.25
CA ARG A 123 3.56 -4.29 -5.35
C ARG A 123 2.75 -4.95 -4.24
N GLY A 124 1.62 -5.56 -4.55
CA GLY A 124 0.80 -6.26 -3.56
C GLY A 124 -0.06 -5.38 -2.67
N TYR A 125 -0.17 -4.07 -2.96
CA TYR A 125 -1.13 -3.16 -2.35
C TYR A 125 -2.10 -2.63 -3.40
N PRO A 126 -3.40 -2.48 -3.09
CA PRO A 126 -4.33 -1.78 -3.95
C PRO A 126 -3.93 -0.31 -4.06
N ILE A 127 -4.08 0.24 -5.27
CA ILE A 127 -3.86 1.66 -5.52
C ILE A 127 -5.13 2.40 -5.10
N VAL A 128 -5.02 3.18 -4.04
CA VAL A 128 -6.08 4.05 -3.55
C VAL A 128 -5.45 5.39 -3.17
N HIS A 129 -5.95 6.46 -3.77
CA HIS A 129 -5.46 7.81 -3.53
C HIS A 129 -5.78 8.20 -2.09
N ARG A 130 -4.73 8.56 -1.35
CA ARG A 130 -4.89 8.95 0.05
C ARG A 130 -5.57 10.32 0.13
N PRO A 131 -6.63 10.50 0.94
CA PRO A 131 -7.16 11.82 1.27
C PRO A 131 -6.11 12.69 1.98
N ASP A 132 -6.10 13.99 1.72
CA ASP A 132 -5.10 14.92 2.27
C ASP A 132 -5.64 15.87 3.34
N SER A 133 -6.95 16.07 3.36
CA SER A 133 -7.66 16.91 4.33
C SER A 133 -8.85 16.19 4.95
N LEU A 134 -9.42 16.76 6.02
CA LEU A 134 -10.65 16.25 6.64
C LEU A 134 -11.84 16.29 5.67
N ASP A 135 -11.89 17.29 4.78
CA ASP A 135 -12.93 17.38 3.74
C ASP A 135 -12.76 16.28 2.68
N ASP A 136 -11.52 15.98 2.28
CA ASP A 136 -11.24 14.84 1.40
C ASP A 136 -11.63 13.53 2.07
N TRP A 137 -11.35 13.37 3.38
CA TRP A 137 -11.77 12.21 4.14
C TRP A 137 -13.29 12.08 4.22
N THR A 138 -14.00 13.20 4.41
CA THR A 138 -15.46 13.24 4.40
C THR A 138 -16.00 12.74 3.06
N THR A 139 -15.48 13.30 1.96
CA THR A 139 -15.82 12.90 0.59
C THR A 139 -15.49 11.44 0.32
N PHE A 140 -14.33 10.96 0.78
CA PHE A 140 -13.87 9.60 0.60
C PHE A 140 -14.80 8.60 1.30
N ILE A 141 -15.15 8.87 2.57
CA ILE A 141 -16.03 7.99 3.34
C ILE A 141 -17.42 7.98 2.74
N GLU A 142 -17.98 9.13 2.39
CA GLU A 142 -19.31 9.18 1.79
C GLU A 142 -19.36 8.40 0.48
N ASN A 143 -18.45 8.69 -0.45
CA ASN A 143 -18.55 8.20 -1.82
C ASN A 143 -18.01 6.78 -2.01
N LYS A 144 -17.04 6.35 -1.20
CA LYS A 144 -16.46 5.01 -1.32
C LYS A 144 -16.88 4.09 -0.19
N ALA A 145 -16.58 4.43 1.06
CA ALA A 145 -16.80 3.50 2.16
C ALA A 145 -18.30 3.26 2.44
N PHE A 146 -19.06 4.33 2.59
CA PHE A 146 -20.46 4.29 2.99
C PHE A 146 -21.35 3.75 1.87
N ARG A 147 -21.29 4.32 0.66
CA ARG A 147 -22.12 3.89 -0.47
C ARG A 147 -21.84 2.46 -0.93
N THR A 148 -20.63 1.94 -0.75
CA THR A 148 -20.35 0.50 -0.98
C THR A 148 -20.99 -0.38 0.09
N THR A 149 -21.02 0.07 1.35
CA THR A 149 -21.55 -0.73 2.47
C THR A 149 -23.08 -0.69 2.54
N PHE A 150 -23.68 0.45 2.23
CA PHE A 150 -25.12 0.68 2.27
C PHE A 150 -25.63 1.21 0.91
N PRO A 151 -25.55 0.41 -0.16
CA PRO A 151 -25.87 0.86 -1.53
C PRO A 151 -27.35 1.24 -1.72
N THR A 152 -28.24 0.71 -0.88
CA THR A 152 -29.69 0.99 -0.92
C THR A 152 -30.11 2.10 0.03
N ALA A 153 -29.18 2.69 0.80
CA ALA A 153 -29.53 3.77 1.71
C ALA A 153 -29.85 5.07 0.95
N THR A 154 -30.86 5.79 1.44
CA THR A 154 -31.32 7.06 0.90
C THR A 154 -31.14 8.17 1.93
N ASN A 155 -31.35 9.44 1.52
CA ASN A 155 -31.26 10.61 2.40
C ASN A 155 -29.94 10.67 3.21
N VAL A 156 -28.85 10.26 2.57
CA VAL A 156 -27.52 10.18 3.19
C VAL A 156 -27.00 11.60 3.46
N ARG A 157 -26.63 11.85 4.71
CA ARG A 157 -26.02 13.09 5.18
C ARG A 157 -24.80 12.74 6.04
N MET A 158 -23.61 13.07 5.54
CA MET A 158 -22.35 12.94 6.27
C MET A 158 -22.02 14.25 6.99
N GLU A 159 -21.68 14.19 8.27
CA GLU A 159 -21.05 15.31 8.97
C GLU A 159 -19.55 15.37 8.67
N PRO A 160 -18.92 16.56 8.73
CA PRO A 160 -17.48 16.67 8.53
C PRO A 160 -16.70 15.72 9.42
N VAL A 161 -15.73 15.02 8.83
CA VAL A 161 -14.83 14.15 9.57
C VAL A 161 -14.00 14.97 10.55
N VAL A 162 -13.87 14.48 11.77
CA VAL A 162 -13.10 15.14 12.83
C VAL A 162 -11.95 14.25 13.31
N VAL A 163 -10.92 14.88 13.85
CA VAL A 163 -9.84 14.19 14.57
C VAL A 163 -10.31 13.89 15.99
N VAL A 164 -10.01 12.69 16.49
CA VAL A 164 -10.18 12.30 17.89
C VAL A 164 -8.83 12.51 18.59
N PRO A 165 -8.63 13.61 19.35
CA PRO A 165 -7.31 14.02 19.82
C PRO A 165 -6.64 13.00 20.74
N GLU A 166 -7.38 12.46 21.70
CA GLU A 166 -6.85 11.55 22.73
C GLU A 166 -6.30 10.27 22.10
N PHE A 167 -6.98 9.76 21.09
CA PHE A 167 -6.57 8.56 20.37
C PHE A 167 -5.49 8.85 19.32
N THR A 168 -5.50 10.05 18.75
CA THR A 168 -4.43 10.53 17.87
C THR A 168 -3.10 10.61 18.61
N GLU A 169 -3.08 11.11 19.84
CA GLU A 169 -1.87 11.10 20.67
C GLU A 169 -1.31 9.70 20.89
N LEU A 170 -2.18 8.70 21.12
CA LEU A 170 -1.74 7.31 21.30
C LEU A 170 -1.06 6.76 20.03
N VAL A 171 -1.67 6.98 18.86
CA VAL A 171 -1.08 6.59 17.57
C VAL A 171 0.25 7.30 17.36
N GLN A 172 0.34 8.60 17.63
CA GLN A 172 1.59 9.36 17.48
C GLN A 172 2.69 8.88 18.43
N ARG A 173 2.36 8.52 19.68
CA ARG A 173 3.31 7.91 20.63
C ARG A 173 3.81 6.56 20.12
N GLN A 174 2.94 5.74 19.54
CA GLN A 174 3.33 4.46 18.94
C GLN A 174 4.25 4.63 17.73
N LEU A 175 4.06 5.70 16.94
CA LEU A 175 4.90 6.02 15.79
C LEU A 175 6.23 6.71 16.15
N ALA A 176 6.39 7.23 17.38
CA ALA A 176 7.55 8.03 17.77
C ALA A 176 8.91 7.32 17.56
N PRO A 177 9.09 6.02 17.89
CA PRO A 177 10.34 5.32 17.60
C PRO A 177 10.65 5.24 16.10
N ILE A 178 9.62 5.05 15.27
CA ILE A 178 9.77 4.98 13.81
C ILE A 178 10.14 6.36 13.24
N LYS A 179 9.48 7.42 13.72
CA LYS A 179 9.81 8.81 13.36
C LYS A 179 11.27 9.14 13.69
N GLN A 180 11.76 8.74 14.88
CA GLN A 180 13.15 8.95 15.27
C GLN A 180 14.12 8.20 14.36
N GLN A 181 13.82 6.94 14.04
CA GLN A 181 14.64 6.13 13.14
C GLN A 181 14.66 6.68 11.71
N GLN A 182 13.52 7.18 11.21
CA GLN A 182 13.44 7.84 9.91
C GLN A 182 14.26 9.13 9.90
N ALA A 183 14.21 9.94 10.96
CA ALA A 183 15.01 11.15 11.07
C ALA A 183 16.52 10.84 10.99
N GLN A 184 16.98 9.79 11.68
CA GLN A 184 18.37 9.32 11.59
C GLN A 184 18.72 8.84 10.17
N ASN A 185 17.85 8.03 9.54
CA ASN A 185 18.07 7.56 8.17
C ASN A 185 18.16 8.72 7.17
N ASN A 186 17.30 9.74 7.33
CA ASN A 186 17.29 10.92 6.46
C ASN A 186 18.59 11.73 6.56
N GLN A 187 19.19 11.80 7.74
CA GLN A 187 20.49 12.44 7.94
C GLN A 187 21.63 11.66 7.26
N MET A 188 21.60 10.32 7.33
CA MET A 188 22.65 9.47 6.75
C MET A 188 22.59 9.35 5.22
N LEU A 189 21.41 9.37 4.61
CA LEU A 189 21.22 9.12 3.18
C LEU A 189 21.41 10.36 2.28
N GLY A 190 21.96 11.45 2.81
CA GLY A 190 22.32 12.64 2.03
C GLY A 190 21.14 13.34 1.34
N GLY A 191 19.90 13.08 1.77
CA GLY A 191 18.71 13.77 1.25
C GLY A 191 18.17 13.28 -0.11
N HIS A 192 18.71 12.21 -0.71
CA HIS A 192 18.19 11.68 -1.98
C HIS A 192 16.78 11.08 -1.86
N VAL A 193 16.49 10.49 -0.69
CA VAL A 193 15.17 10.01 -0.31
C VAL A 193 14.91 10.45 1.13
N ARG A 194 13.74 11.05 1.37
CA ARG A 194 13.30 11.48 2.69
C ARG A 194 12.08 10.68 3.13
N GLY A 195 12.25 9.90 4.19
CA GLY A 195 11.17 9.16 4.84
C GLY A 195 10.45 10.01 5.89
N SER A 196 9.14 9.92 5.96
CA SER A 196 8.35 10.38 7.11
C SER A 196 7.18 9.44 7.36
N CYS A 197 6.57 9.55 8.53
CA CYS A 197 5.34 8.85 8.85
C CYS A 197 4.51 9.70 9.81
N ASP A 198 3.20 9.56 9.75
CA ASP A 198 2.31 10.12 10.77
C ASP A 198 1.00 9.34 10.84
N GLY A 199 0.16 9.67 11.80
CA GLY A 199 -1.16 9.08 11.94
C GLY A 199 -2.09 9.90 12.83
N ALA A 200 -3.37 9.60 12.68
CA ALA A 200 -4.46 10.18 13.46
C ALA A 200 -5.57 9.15 13.65
N VAL A 201 -6.43 9.37 14.64
CA VAL A 201 -7.70 8.68 14.74
C VAL A 201 -8.80 9.67 14.36
N LEU A 202 -9.66 9.26 13.44
CA LEU A 202 -10.71 10.07 12.87
C LEU A 202 -12.08 9.50 13.26
N ALA A 203 -13.08 10.37 13.30
CA ALA A 203 -14.47 10.01 13.47
C ALA A 203 -15.34 10.63 12.37
N ALA A 204 -16.25 9.83 11.83
CA ALA A 204 -17.22 10.24 10.83
C ALA A 204 -18.62 9.87 11.30
N LYS A 205 -19.55 10.82 11.25
CA LYS A 205 -20.94 10.62 11.65
C LYS A 205 -21.85 10.80 10.45
N CYS A 206 -22.71 9.82 10.22
CA CYS A 206 -23.60 9.76 9.06
C CYS A 206 -25.04 9.51 9.50
N PHE A 207 -25.96 10.17 8.82
CA PHE A 207 -27.40 9.96 8.94
C PHE A 207 -27.94 9.46 7.61
N TYR A 208 -28.88 8.53 7.64
CA TYR A 208 -29.46 7.96 6.43
C TYR A 208 -30.74 7.21 6.71
N GLU A 209 -31.50 6.93 5.65
CA GLU A 209 -32.64 6.03 5.67
C GLU A 209 -32.26 4.68 5.06
N LEU A 210 -32.67 3.60 5.72
CA LEU A 210 -32.51 2.24 5.23
C LEU A 210 -33.72 1.43 5.69
N ASP A 211 -34.35 0.71 4.75
CA ASP A 211 -35.53 -0.15 5.01
C ASP A 211 -36.66 0.58 5.77
N GLY A 212 -36.89 1.86 5.44
CA GLY A 212 -37.94 2.68 6.04
C GLY A 212 -37.61 3.23 7.45
N LYS A 213 -36.41 3.01 7.95
CA LYS A 213 -35.93 3.53 9.25
C LYS A 213 -34.83 4.55 9.06
N LYS A 214 -34.84 5.58 9.91
CA LYS A 214 -33.77 6.58 10.00
C LYS A 214 -32.71 6.11 10.98
N TYR A 215 -31.46 6.11 10.52
CA TYR A 215 -30.31 5.68 11.28
C TYR A 215 -29.32 6.81 11.46
N GLU A 216 -28.67 6.79 12.61
CA GLU A 216 -27.46 7.53 12.91
C GLU A 216 -26.32 6.52 13.09
N HIS A 217 -25.16 6.82 12.49
CA HIS A 217 -24.05 5.90 12.39
C HIS A 217 -22.73 6.64 12.63
N LEU A 218 -21.99 6.20 13.64
CA LEU A 218 -20.64 6.68 13.96
C LEU A 218 -19.59 5.67 13.49
N LEU A 219 -18.65 6.10 12.68
CA LEU A 219 -17.45 5.36 12.29
C LEU A 219 -16.23 6.00 12.97
N VAL A 220 -15.44 5.20 13.69
CA VAL A 220 -14.17 5.60 14.30
C VAL A 220 -13.05 4.76 13.70
N PHE A 221 -12.03 5.41 13.18
CA PHE A 221 -10.99 4.72 12.43
C PHE A 221 -9.62 5.38 12.56
N GLY A 222 -8.58 4.55 12.73
CA GLY A 222 -7.19 5.00 12.72
C GLY A 222 -6.66 5.10 11.29
N VAL A 223 -5.96 6.18 10.98
CA VAL A 223 -5.23 6.37 9.73
C VAL A 223 -3.76 6.53 10.02
N THR A 224 -2.90 5.76 9.36
CA THR A 224 -1.45 5.97 9.41
C THR A 224 -0.88 5.98 8.01
N TYR A 225 0.23 6.68 7.81
CA TYR A 225 0.93 6.68 6.53
C TYR A 225 2.43 6.71 6.71
N PHE A 226 3.11 6.18 5.69
CA PHE A 226 4.55 6.19 5.52
C PHE A 226 4.83 6.77 4.15
N LEU A 227 5.52 7.90 4.14
CA LEU A 227 5.89 8.65 2.96
C LEU A 227 7.37 8.45 2.69
N ASN A 228 7.72 8.13 1.45
CA ASN A 228 9.08 8.29 0.93
C ASN A 228 9.04 9.31 -0.19
N GLU A 229 9.72 10.43 0.03
CA GLU A 229 9.86 11.50 -0.94
C GLU A 229 11.21 11.41 -1.63
N SER A 230 11.23 11.66 -2.94
CA SER A 230 12.42 11.65 -3.79
C SER A 230 12.26 12.71 -4.89
N GLN A 231 13.30 12.89 -5.71
CA GLN A 231 13.25 13.83 -6.84
C GLN A 231 12.14 13.51 -7.86
N VAL A 232 11.74 12.23 -7.97
CA VAL A 232 10.70 11.80 -8.91
C VAL A 232 9.28 11.88 -8.34
N GLY A 233 9.13 12.06 -7.02
CA GLY A 233 7.84 12.16 -6.37
C GLY A 233 7.77 11.47 -5.01
N GLN A 234 6.55 11.31 -4.55
CA GLN A 234 6.17 10.78 -3.25
C GLN A 234 5.53 9.40 -3.39
N SER A 235 6.13 8.39 -2.76
CA SER A 235 5.52 7.07 -2.58
C SER A 235 4.93 6.98 -1.18
N ILE A 236 3.65 6.69 -1.09
CA ILE A 236 2.88 6.68 0.14
C ILE A 236 2.30 5.28 0.32
N LEU A 237 2.61 4.65 1.45
CA LEU A 237 1.83 3.52 1.97
C LEU A 237 0.97 4.06 3.09
N TRP A 238 -0.33 3.83 3.04
CA TRP A 238 -1.25 4.27 4.09
C TRP A 238 -2.22 3.17 4.47
N THR A 239 -2.70 3.23 5.71
CA THR A 239 -3.57 2.20 6.28
C THR A 239 -4.77 2.80 6.97
N VAL A 240 -5.86 2.03 7.02
CA VAL A 240 -7.00 2.26 7.91
C VAL A 240 -7.09 1.09 8.88
N GLU A 241 -6.70 1.32 10.14
CA GLU A 241 -6.79 0.35 11.23
C GLU A 241 -6.60 1.06 12.59
N PRO A 242 -7.35 0.70 13.65
CA PRO A 242 -8.58 -0.10 13.60
C PRO A 242 -9.70 0.65 12.85
N SER A 243 -10.75 -0.06 12.45
CA SER A 243 -11.99 0.51 11.92
C SER A 243 -13.16 -0.09 12.68
N VAL A 244 -13.93 0.74 13.38
CA VAL A 244 -15.11 0.29 14.14
C VAL A 244 -16.25 1.27 13.92
N SER A 245 -17.45 0.75 13.69
CA SER A 245 -18.63 1.58 13.53
C SER A 245 -19.83 1.09 14.35
N TYR A 246 -20.67 2.04 14.71
CA TYR A 246 -21.80 1.89 15.61
C TYR A 246 -23.03 2.52 14.96
N ARG A 247 -24.14 1.80 14.94
CA ARG A 247 -25.41 2.28 14.38
C ARG A 247 -26.55 2.08 15.36
N ALA A 248 -27.43 3.07 15.44
CA ALA A 248 -28.73 2.98 16.07
C ALA A 248 -29.75 3.82 15.30
N GLU A 249 -31.05 3.68 15.61
CA GLU A 249 -32.05 4.62 15.09
C GLU A 249 -31.67 6.06 15.46
N GLU A 250 -31.98 7.01 14.58
CA GLU A 250 -31.60 8.42 14.74
C GLU A 250 -32.00 8.96 16.12
N GLY A 251 -31.04 9.59 16.83
CA GLY A 251 -31.24 10.11 18.18
C GLY A 251 -31.10 9.09 19.32
N GLN A 252 -30.87 7.81 19.01
CA GLN A 252 -30.68 6.76 20.03
C GLN A 252 -29.24 6.29 20.16
N LEU A 253 -28.31 6.78 19.33
CA LEU A 253 -26.94 6.25 19.27
C LEU A 253 -26.19 6.44 20.60
N ASP A 254 -26.24 7.64 21.18
CA ASP A 254 -25.53 7.96 22.42
C ASP A 254 -26.02 7.11 23.61
N ALA A 255 -27.33 6.94 23.74
CA ALA A 255 -27.94 6.12 24.79
C ALA A 255 -27.54 4.64 24.70
N ASN A 256 -27.25 4.16 23.49
CA ASN A 256 -26.84 2.78 23.22
C ASN A 256 -25.32 2.59 23.23
N MET A 257 -24.53 3.68 23.23
CA MET A 257 -23.09 3.63 23.06
C MET A 257 -22.37 2.72 24.08
N PRO A 258 -22.71 2.72 25.40
CA PRO A 258 -22.05 1.83 26.36
C PRO A 258 -22.18 0.35 26.00
N LEU A 259 -23.34 -0.09 25.50
CA LEU A 259 -23.57 -1.46 25.06
C LEU A 259 -22.80 -1.76 23.77
N LEU A 260 -22.94 -0.88 22.76
CA LEU A 260 -22.32 -1.07 21.45
C LEU A 260 -20.79 -1.10 21.53
N MET A 261 -20.21 -0.23 22.34
CA MET A 261 -18.79 -0.23 22.66
C MET A 261 -18.34 -1.49 23.41
N SER A 262 -19.14 -1.99 24.36
CA SER A 262 -18.84 -3.23 25.07
C SER A 262 -18.77 -4.44 24.13
N ILE A 263 -19.65 -4.48 23.12
CA ILE A 263 -19.63 -5.50 22.06
C ILE A 263 -18.33 -5.38 21.24
N ALA A 264 -18.03 -4.19 20.69
CA ALA A 264 -16.81 -3.99 19.89
C ALA A 264 -15.54 -4.37 20.67
N ASN A 265 -15.45 -3.93 21.92
CA ASN A 265 -14.30 -4.20 22.79
C ASN A 265 -14.14 -5.66 23.19
N SER A 266 -15.15 -6.50 23.00
CA SER A 266 -15.08 -7.93 23.28
C SER A 266 -14.50 -8.75 22.12
N ALA A 267 -14.41 -8.18 20.92
CA ALA A 267 -13.86 -8.86 19.76
C ALA A 267 -12.37 -9.14 19.96
N ARG A 268 -11.96 -10.42 19.86
CA ARG A 268 -10.58 -10.87 20.05
C ARG A 268 -10.24 -11.95 19.03
N PRO A 269 -9.04 -11.92 18.43
CA PRO A 269 -8.55 -13.08 17.70
C PRO A 269 -8.34 -14.26 18.66
N THR A 270 -8.56 -15.49 18.19
CA THR A 270 -8.17 -16.67 18.95
C THR A 270 -6.64 -16.77 18.99
N PRO A 271 -6.03 -17.38 20.02
CA PRO A 271 -4.58 -17.58 20.07
C PRO A 271 -4.03 -18.31 18.85
N LYS A 272 -4.77 -19.32 18.35
CA LYS A 272 -4.37 -20.10 17.18
C LYS A 272 -4.35 -19.26 15.90
N TRP A 273 -5.36 -18.40 15.72
CA TRP A 273 -5.44 -17.54 14.54
C TRP A 273 -4.44 -16.38 14.60
N ALA A 274 -4.21 -15.82 15.79
CA ALA A 274 -3.15 -14.83 16.02
C ALA A 274 -1.76 -15.40 15.68
N GLN A 275 -1.48 -16.65 16.08
CA GLN A 275 -0.24 -17.34 15.71
C GLN A 275 -0.14 -17.57 14.20
N MET A 276 -1.21 -18.05 13.55
CA MET A 276 -1.24 -18.23 12.10
C MET A 276 -0.93 -16.92 11.35
N LYS A 277 -1.54 -15.81 11.78
CA LYS A 277 -1.26 -14.49 11.22
C LYS A 277 0.19 -14.06 11.42
N ALA A 278 0.77 -14.32 12.59
CA ALA A 278 2.18 -14.04 12.88
C ALA A 278 3.12 -14.89 11.99
N ASP A 279 2.84 -16.18 11.85
CA ASP A 279 3.60 -17.10 11.00
C ASP A 279 3.51 -16.70 9.53
N HIS A 280 2.33 -16.30 9.06
CA HIS A 280 2.12 -15.79 7.72
C HIS A 280 2.96 -14.54 7.46
N SER A 281 2.91 -13.56 8.38
CA SER A 281 3.72 -12.34 8.31
C SER A 281 5.22 -12.66 8.30
N ALA A 282 5.69 -13.55 9.19
CA ALA A 282 7.09 -13.98 9.22
C ALA A 282 7.53 -14.66 7.92
N LYS A 283 6.68 -15.52 7.34
CA LYS A 283 6.94 -16.16 6.04
C LYS A 283 7.01 -15.15 4.90
N MET A 284 6.10 -14.17 4.86
CA MET A 284 6.15 -13.11 3.86
C MET A 284 7.42 -12.27 3.99
N ASN A 285 7.83 -11.94 5.23
CA ASN A 285 9.08 -11.25 5.50
C ASN A 285 10.29 -12.06 5.05
N GLN A 286 10.30 -13.38 5.28
CA GLN A 286 11.38 -14.26 4.84
C GLN A 286 11.46 -14.35 3.31
N ILE A 287 10.34 -14.50 2.61
CA ILE A 287 10.30 -14.51 1.13
C ILE A 287 10.80 -13.17 0.58
N ALA A 288 10.36 -12.07 1.18
CA ALA A 288 10.78 -10.74 0.78
C ALA A 288 12.28 -10.50 1.01
N ALA A 289 12.82 -10.96 2.15
CA ALA A 289 14.24 -10.88 2.48
C ALA A 289 15.08 -11.74 1.55
N LYS A 290 14.65 -12.98 1.27
CA LYS A 290 15.30 -13.87 0.30
C LYS A 290 15.31 -13.26 -1.10
N GLY A 291 14.16 -12.78 -1.60
CA GLY A 291 14.11 -12.14 -2.91
C GLY A 291 14.95 -10.85 -2.98
N ALA A 292 15.09 -10.10 -1.88
CA ALA A 292 16.01 -8.97 -1.81
C ALA A 292 17.47 -9.41 -1.82
N ALA A 293 17.82 -10.44 -1.04
CA ALA A 293 19.15 -11.03 -1.02
C ALA A 293 19.54 -11.62 -2.37
N ASP A 294 18.64 -12.32 -3.07
CA ASP A 294 18.86 -12.87 -4.40
C ASP A 294 19.13 -11.74 -5.42
N ARG A 295 18.33 -10.67 -5.40
CA ARG A 295 18.58 -9.48 -6.23
C ARG A 295 19.90 -8.78 -5.87
N SER A 296 20.19 -8.62 -4.59
CA SER A 296 21.47 -8.06 -4.12
C SER A 296 22.65 -8.95 -4.44
N ALA A 297 22.49 -10.27 -4.44
CA ALA A 297 23.51 -11.24 -4.81
C ALA A 297 23.76 -11.23 -6.32
N ILE A 298 22.73 -11.10 -7.15
CA ILE A 298 22.84 -10.87 -8.60
C ILE A 298 23.64 -9.58 -8.86
N ILE A 299 23.23 -8.47 -8.23
CA ILE A 299 23.94 -7.18 -8.34
C ILE A 299 25.39 -7.31 -7.83
N ALA A 300 25.63 -7.95 -6.69
CA ALA A 300 26.96 -8.12 -6.11
C ALA A 300 27.85 -9.09 -6.90
N ASN A 301 27.28 -10.10 -7.57
CA ASN A 301 28.00 -11.00 -8.47
C ASN A 301 28.41 -10.25 -9.74
N SER A 302 27.51 -9.44 -10.33
CA SER A 302 27.84 -8.56 -11.44
C SER A 302 28.92 -7.53 -11.04
N HIS A 303 28.84 -6.95 -9.84
CA HIS A 303 29.89 -6.05 -9.33
C HIS A 303 31.22 -6.77 -9.07
N ARG A 304 31.23 -8.04 -8.64
CA ARG A 304 32.45 -8.84 -8.46
C ARG A 304 33.11 -9.22 -9.79
N GLU A 305 32.32 -9.53 -10.82
CA GLU A 305 32.84 -9.76 -12.18
C GLU A 305 33.42 -8.48 -12.77
N ILE A 306 32.76 -7.33 -12.59
CA ILE A 306 33.28 -6.02 -13.00
C ILE A 306 34.58 -5.68 -12.27
N MET A 307 34.66 -5.90 -10.95
CA MET A 307 35.87 -5.66 -10.16
C MET A 307 37.02 -6.60 -10.52
N LYS A 308 36.73 -7.86 -10.87
CA LYS A 308 37.74 -8.81 -11.37
C LYS A 308 38.30 -8.35 -12.72
N MET A 309 37.45 -7.84 -13.61
CA MET A 309 37.83 -7.24 -14.89
C MET A 309 38.69 -5.98 -14.73
N ILE A 310 38.42 -5.16 -13.70
CA ILE A 310 39.19 -3.95 -13.36
C ILE A 310 40.57 -4.33 -12.79
N VAL A 311 40.65 -5.32 -11.90
CA VAL A 311 41.92 -5.78 -11.32
C VAL A 311 42.79 -6.50 -12.36
N ASP A 312 42.18 -7.26 -13.28
CA ASP A 312 42.89 -7.86 -14.42
C ASP A 312 43.32 -6.79 -15.44
N GLY A 313 42.56 -5.69 -15.56
CA GLY A 313 42.93 -4.50 -16.32
C GLY A 313 44.08 -3.68 -15.71
N ASP A 314 44.15 -3.56 -14.38
CA ASP A 314 45.25 -2.87 -13.68
C ASP A 314 46.58 -3.63 -13.78
N ARG A 315 46.54 -4.97 -13.75
CA ARG A 315 47.72 -5.81 -14.02
C ARG A 315 48.24 -5.67 -15.46
N ASN A 316 47.34 -5.50 -16.43
CA ASN A 316 47.72 -5.26 -17.82
C ASN A 316 48.13 -3.80 -18.09
N ARG A 317 47.74 -2.84 -17.25
CA ARG A 317 48.05 -1.40 -17.39
C ARG A 317 49.41 -0.97 -16.81
N GLN A 318 50.00 -1.69 -15.86
CA GLN A 318 51.35 -1.36 -15.36
C GLN A 318 52.44 -1.45 -16.44
N ALA A 319 52.19 -2.19 -17.53
CA ALA A 319 53.15 -2.36 -18.61
C ALA A 319 53.17 -1.22 -19.65
N SER A 320 52.19 -0.30 -19.66
CA SER A 320 52.05 0.62 -20.80
C SER A 320 51.35 1.95 -20.51
N ASN A 321 52.09 2.98 -20.08
CA ASN A 321 51.89 4.42 -20.40
C ASN A 321 51.78 5.39 -19.20
N ASP A 322 52.95 5.61 -18.61
CA ASP A 322 53.36 6.74 -17.76
C ASP A 322 53.32 8.13 -18.48
N ARG A 323 52.37 8.38 -19.41
CA ARG A 323 52.48 9.58 -20.28
C ARG A 323 51.18 10.22 -20.83
N SER A 324 49.98 9.92 -20.33
CA SER A 324 48.74 10.51 -20.89
C SER A 324 47.74 11.06 -19.87
N ALA A 325 48.22 11.51 -18.71
CA ALA A 325 47.39 11.87 -17.55
C ALA A 325 46.80 13.29 -17.52
N TYR A 326 46.64 14.02 -18.65
CA TYR A 326 46.16 15.41 -18.56
C TYR A 326 45.06 15.90 -19.52
N ASN A 327 44.35 15.04 -20.28
CA ASN A 327 43.30 15.52 -21.19
C ASN A 327 41.94 14.76 -21.16
N PHE A 328 41.64 13.95 -20.13
CA PHE A 328 40.52 12.99 -20.19
C PHE A 328 39.21 13.40 -19.49
N ILE A 329 38.99 14.67 -19.12
CA ILE A 329 37.77 15.08 -18.40
C ILE A 329 36.65 15.64 -19.32
N LYS A 330 36.72 15.47 -20.66
CA LYS A 330 35.71 16.09 -21.55
C LYS A 330 35.01 15.26 -22.65
N THR A 331 35.09 13.93 -22.70
CA THR A 331 34.49 13.20 -23.84
C THR A 331 33.95 11.80 -23.51
N ILE A 332 33.06 11.64 -22.53
CA ILE A 332 32.40 10.34 -22.23
C ILE A 332 30.88 10.40 -22.43
N ARG A 333 30.42 10.82 -23.62
CA ARG A 333 29.09 10.48 -24.16
C ARG A 333 29.13 10.51 -25.69
N GLU A 334 29.15 9.34 -26.35
CA GLU A 334 29.13 9.21 -27.81
C GLU A 334 28.05 8.19 -28.27
N VAL A 335 26.82 8.65 -28.46
CA VAL A 335 25.64 7.89 -28.97
C VAL A 335 25.10 8.54 -30.28
N GLU A 336 24.38 7.80 -31.13
CA GLU A 336 23.78 8.22 -32.43
C GLU A 336 22.33 7.71 -32.61
N ASP A 337 21.50 8.36 -33.44
CA ASP A 337 20.05 8.04 -33.63
C ASP A 337 19.78 7.08 -34.82
N PHE A 338 18.92 6.06 -34.62
CA PHE A 338 18.54 5.04 -35.63
C PHE A 338 17.01 4.94 -35.82
N GLN A 339 16.56 4.70 -37.07
CA GLN A 339 15.14 4.64 -37.47
C GLN A 339 14.80 3.32 -38.20
N GLY A 340 13.75 2.63 -37.75
CA GLY A 340 13.22 1.40 -38.35
C GLY A 340 12.06 1.64 -39.32
N PRO A 341 11.74 0.69 -40.22
CA PRO A 341 10.72 0.86 -41.26
C PRO A 341 9.28 1.01 -40.75
N ASN A 342 8.98 0.39 -39.60
CA ASN A 342 7.66 0.40 -38.97
C ASN A 342 7.64 1.23 -37.67
N ASP A 343 8.74 1.88 -37.34
CA ASP A 343 8.89 2.64 -36.11
C ASP A 343 8.47 4.09 -36.35
N SER A 344 7.65 4.65 -35.48
CA SER A 344 7.15 6.03 -35.66
C SER A 344 8.12 7.10 -35.14
N THR A 345 9.20 6.69 -34.44
CA THR A 345 10.19 7.60 -33.86
C THR A 345 11.60 6.97 -33.78
N PRO A 346 12.71 7.75 -33.91
CA PRO A 346 14.08 7.25 -33.82
C PRO A 346 14.56 6.89 -32.40
N VAL A 347 15.58 6.04 -32.29
CA VAL A 347 16.14 5.51 -31.02
C VAL A 347 17.66 5.71 -30.93
N GLN A 348 18.15 6.12 -29.75
CA GLN A 348 19.58 6.38 -29.48
C GLN A 348 20.36 5.12 -29.14
N LEU A 349 21.35 4.81 -29.96
CA LEU A 349 22.18 3.61 -29.85
C LEU A 349 23.68 3.98 -30.04
N PRO A 350 24.62 3.17 -29.52
CA PRO A 350 26.04 3.48 -29.66
C PRO A 350 26.51 3.45 -31.13
N HIS A 351 27.21 4.50 -31.58
CA HIS A 351 27.52 4.77 -33.00
C HIS A 351 28.59 3.85 -33.65
N HIS A 352 29.15 2.90 -32.90
CA HIS A 352 30.28 2.07 -33.32
C HIS A 352 29.89 0.72 -33.95
N TYR A 353 28.60 0.52 -34.23
CA TYR A 353 28.08 -0.66 -34.93
C TYR A 353 27.50 -0.27 -36.29
N GLN A 354 28.00 -0.89 -37.37
CA GLN A 354 27.67 -0.54 -38.75
C GLN A 354 26.32 -1.07 -39.22
N HIS A 355 25.78 -2.11 -38.57
CA HIS A 355 24.50 -2.72 -38.90
C HIS A 355 23.65 -2.87 -37.64
N VAL A 356 22.40 -2.43 -37.71
CA VAL A 356 21.45 -2.46 -36.59
C VAL A 356 20.14 -3.06 -37.08
N TYR A 357 19.56 -3.96 -36.28
CA TYR A 357 18.30 -4.63 -36.57
C TYR A 357 17.34 -4.50 -35.38
N SER A 358 16.06 -4.27 -35.66
CA SER A 358 14.98 -4.18 -34.67
C SER A 358 13.90 -5.19 -35.01
N ASN A 359 13.20 -5.67 -34.01
CA ASN A 359 12.00 -6.49 -34.17
C ASN A 359 10.70 -5.72 -33.86
N GLY A 360 10.78 -4.41 -33.64
CA GLY A 360 9.64 -3.53 -33.34
C GLY A 360 9.09 -3.65 -31.90
N ALA A 361 9.70 -4.46 -31.03
CA ALA A 361 9.26 -4.68 -29.65
C ALA A 361 10.21 -4.11 -28.58
N GLY A 362 11.16 -3.24 -28.98
CA GLY A 362 12.11 -2.58 -28.09
C GLY A 362 13.41 -3.35 -27.83
N GLU A 363 13.69 -4.38 -28.64
CA GLU A 363 14.94 -5.14 -28.65
C GLU A 363 15.75 -4.82 -29.92
N TYR A 364 17.07 -4.72 -29.80
CA TYR A 364 17.96 -4.32 -30.90
C TYR A 364 19.17 -5.23 -30.99
N ILE A 365 19.52 -5.63 -32.21
CA ILE A 365 20.74 -6.39 -32.51
C ILE A 365 21.69 -5.45 -33.26
N MET A 366 22.88 -5.22 -32.72
CA MET A 366 23.89 -4.31 -33.28
C MET A 366 25.14 -5.13 -33.61
N THR A 367 25.63 -5.04 -34.85
CA THR A 367 26.76 -5.82 -35.33
C THR A 367 27.58 -5.03 -36.35
N ASN A 368 28.84 -5.44 -36.54
CA ASN A 368 29.75 -4.91 -37.56
C ASN A 368 30.02 -5.92 -38.69
N ASP A 369 29.47 -7.13 -38.58
CA ASP A 369 29.59 -8.15 -39.61
C ASP A 369 28.57 -7.90 -40.72
N SER A 370 29.06 -7.56 -41.92
CA SER A 370 28.22 -7.20 -43.07
C SER A 370 27.51 -8.39 -43.73
N LEU A 371 27.87 -9.62 -43.35
CA LEU A 371 27.23 -10.85 -43.84
C LEU A 371 26.26 -11.44 -42.82
N TYR A 372 26.17 -10.87 -41.62
CA TYR A 372 25.30 -11.37 -40.57
C TYR A 372 23.83 -11.08 -40.87
N ASN A 373 23.00 -12.13 -40.87
CA ASN A 373 21.55 -12.02 -41.00
C ASN A 373 20.85 -12.68 -39.80
N PRO A 374 20.24 -11.89 -38.91
CA PRO A 374 19.60 -12.41 -37.70
C PRO A 374 18.39 -13.32 -37.98
N ASN A 375 17.78 -13.22 -39.17
CA ASN A 375 16.67 -14.11 -39.56
C ASN A 375 17.13 -15.52 -39.97
N THR A 376 18.45 -15.75 -40.00
CA THR A 376 19.05 -17.06 -40.28
C THR A 376 19.85 -17.62 -39.11
N ASP A 377 20.03 -16.84 -38.03
CA ASP A 377 20.73 -17.26 -36.82
C ASP A 377 19.77 -18.08 -35.91
N PRO A 378 20.04 -19.37 -35.65
CA PRO A 378 19.16 -20.24 -34.87
C PRO A 378 18.88 -19.77 -33.43
N LEU A 379 19.68 -18.85 -32.90
CA LEU A 379 19.53 -18.33 -31.54
C LEU A 379 18.49 -17.20 -31.45
N VAL A 380 18.20 -16.51 -32.56
CA VAL A 380 17.37 -15.30 -32.57
C VAL A 380 16.34 -15.26 -33.70
N ASN A 381 16.36 -16.19 -34.65
CA ASN A 381 15.43 -16.26 -35.79
C ASN A 381 13.99 -16.69 -35.43
N ASN A 382 13.68 -16.89 -34.15
CA ASN A 382 12.32 -17.11 -33.66
C ASN A 382 11.47 -15.82 -33.65
N LYS A 383 12.06 -14.68 -34.02
CA LYS A 383 11.42 -13.38 -34.23
C LYS A 383 11.85 -12.81 -35.60
N SER A 384 11.03 -11.93 -36.18
CA SER A 384 11.35 -11.24 -37.43
C SER A 384 12.14 -9.98 -37.16
N TRP A 385 13.28 -9.83 -37.82
CA TRP A 385 14.21 -8.72 -37.62
C TRP A 385 14.37 -7.89 -38.88
N ASP A 386 14.10 -6.59 -38.76
CA ASP A 386 14.17 -5.60 -39.82
C ASP A 386 15.38 -4.69 -39.62
N ALA A 387 16.08 -4.38 -40.72
CA ALA A 387 17.25 -3.52 -40.67
C ALA A 387 16.86 -2.05 -40.42
N MET A 388 17.58 -1.40 -39.52
CA MET A 388 17.43 0.02 -39.19
C MET A 388 18.51 0.86 -39.90
N LYS A 389 18.22 2.14 -40.11
CA LYS A 389 19.17 3.09 -40.71
C LYS A 389 19.47 4.26 -39.76
N PRO A 390 20.71 4.77 -39.75
CA PRO A 390 21.03 5.98 -38.99
C PRO A 390 20.30 7.20 -39.58
N VAL A 391 19.87 8.12 -38.73
CA VAL A 391 19.17 9.34 -39.14
C VAL A 391 20.19 10.46 -39.32
N GLY A 392 20.34 10.94 -40.57
CA GLY A 392 21.22 12.08 -40.89
C GLY A 392 22.46 11.77 -41.73
N LYS A 393 22.44 10.68 -42.51
CA LYS A 393 23.33 10.49 -43.66
C LYS A 393 22.56 10.06 -44.90
#